data_AF-A0A6B2XIR5-F1
#
_entry.id   AF-A0A6B2XIR5-F1
#
_cell.length_a   1.000
_cell.length_b   1.000
_cell.length_c   1.000
_cell.angle_alpha   90.00
_cell.angle_beta   90.00
_cell.angle_gamma   90.00
#
_symmetry.space_group_name_H-M   'P 1'
#
loop_
_entity.id
_entity.type
_entity.pdbx_description
1 polymer ?
#
loop_
_entity_poly.entity_id
_entity_poly.type
_entity_poly.pdbx_seq_one_letter_code
_entity_poly.pdbx_strand_id
1 'polypeptide(L)'
;MSFITLTGVRLFAVGTDLTGASNKVEISGEFEEKDRTTYGSNGWKEVTAGLGSAELTGEGFWEAGADNSYVDNASWAALGGTGPWSAGPVGASVGDLAYFLKALRADYNFGGQVGDLAPWKGKASSTWPLVRGQFGHPPGTARTSSGTGTGVQLGAVASGRRLYAALHVLGASGTTPTLNVVVESDNSNSFPSPVTQLTFTQANAIGGEILRTDGTAITDDWHRVKWTIGGTTPSFLFAVAFGIQA
;
A
#
# COMPACT_ATOMS: atom_id res chain seq x y z
N MET A 1 -23.01 11.72 -7.70
CA MET A 1 -22.03 12.11 -6.67
C MET A 1 -22.35 11.32 -5.41
N SER A 2 -21.42 10.50 -4.91
CA SER A 2 -21.61 9.80 -3.64
C SER A 2 -20.72 10.46 -2.59
N PHE A 3 -21.34 11.09 -1.59
CA PHE A 3 -20.66 11.37 -0.33
C PHE A 3 -20.41 10.04 0.38
N ILE A 4 -19.24 9.88 0.99
CA ILE A 4 -18.86 8.66 1.69
C ILE A 4 -18.56 9.02 3.14
N THR A 5 -19.26 8.37 4.06
CA THR A 5 -18.92 8.41 5.49
C THR A 5 -17.82 7.39 5.75
N LEU A 6 -16.70 7.83 6.33
CA LEU A 6 -15.56 6.98 6.66
C LEU A 6 -15.83 6.24 7.97
N THR A 7 -16.26 4.98 7.89
CA THR A 7 -16.56 4.13 9.06
C THR A 7 -15.64 2.91 9.18
N GLY A 8 -14.80 2.65 8.18
CA GLY A 8 -13.97 1.45 8.10
C GLY A 8 -12.76 1.65 7.21
N VAL A 9 -12.05 2.77 7.42
CA VAL A 9 -10.82 3.10 6.71
C VAL A 9 -9.76 2.05 7.03
N ARG A 10 -9.14 1.48 6.01
CA ARG A 10 -8.02 0.54 6.19
C ARG A 10 -6.71 1.30 6.13
N LEU A 11 -5.78 0.96 7.02
CA LEU A 11 -4.43 1.49 7.02
C LEU A 11 -3.42 0.38 7.28
N PHE A 12 -2.59 0.08 6.28
CA PHE A 12 -1.49 -0.88 6.38
C PHE A 12 -0.16 -0.16 6.25
N ALA A 13 0.75 -0.47 7.18
CA ALA A 13 2.10 0.08 7.24
C ALA A 13 3.09 -1.08 7.30
N VAL A 14 3.79 -1.37 6.20
CA VAL A 14 4.74 -2.47 6.11
C VAL A 14 4.07 -3.80 6.54
N GLY A 15 4.43 -4.37 7.68
CA GLY A 15 3.86 -5.62 8.21
C GLY A 15 2.74 -5.43 9.24
N THR A 16 2.20 -4.23 9.40
CA THR A 16 1.24 -3.93 10.48
C THR A 16 -0.08 -3.40 9.93
N ASP A 17 -1.19 -3.90 10.48
CA ASP A 17 -2.52 -3.33 10.28
C ASP A 17 -2.81 -2.31 11.39
N LEU A 18 -2.79 -1.02 11.03
CA LEU A 18 -3.05 0.09 11.95
C LEU A 18 -4.52 0.48 11.98
N THR A 19 -5.40 -0.22 11.25
CA THR A 19 -6.83 0.11 11.16
C THR A 19 -7.48 0.23 12.54
N GLY A 20 -7.25 -0.75 13.43
CA GLY A 20 -7.88 -0.77 14.75
C GLY A 20 -7.37 0.31 15.70
N ALA A 21 -6.12 0.73 15.53
CA ALA A 21 -5.48 1.76 16.35
C ALA A 21 -5.69 3.18 15.81
N SER A 22 -6.30 3.35 14.64
CA SER A 22 -6.47 4.65 13.97
C SER A 22 -7.90 5.15 14.05
N ASN A 23 -8.08 6.43 14.37
CA ASN A 23 -9.37 7.14 14.25
C ASN A 23 -9.33 8.24 13.18
N LYS A 24 -8.15 8.55 12.66
CA LYS A 24 -7.93 9.54 11.62
C LYS A 24 -6.81 9.08 10.70
N VAL A 25 -7.06 9.18 9.39
CA VAL A 25 -6.08 8.90 8.33
C VAL A 25 -6.22 9.97 7.27
N GLU A 26 -5.12 10.61 6.89
CA GLU A 26 -5.10 11.57 5.78
C GLU A 26 -4.03 11.18 4.77
N ILE A 27 -4.34 11.40 3.50
CA ILE A 27 -3.42 11.19 2.39
C ILE A 27 -3.43 12.46 1.56
N SER A 28 -2.25 13.02 1.33
CA SER A 28 -2.07 14.19 0.46
C SER A 28 -1.05 13.86 -0.62
N GLY A 29 -1.28 14.40 -1.81
CA GLY A 29 -0.34 14.34 -2.93
C GLY A 29 -0.31 15.70 -3.61
N GLU A 30 0.88 16.20 -3.91
CA GLU A 30 1.09 17.51 -4.48
C GLU A 30 2.22 17.47 -5.52
N PHE A 31 2.23 18.49 -6.39
CA PHE A 31 3.34 18.76 -7.29
C PHE A 31 3.81 20.18 -7.05
N GLU A 32 5.11 20.39 -7.03
CA GLU A 32 5.67 21.74 -6.97
C GLU A 32 5.22 22.57 -8.17
N GLU A 33 4.77 23.79 -7.94
CA GLU A 33 4.48 24.73 -9.01
C GLU A 33 5.78 25.44 -9.44
N LYS A 34 6.20 25.28 -10.70
CA LYS A 34 7.32 26.02 -11.28
C LYS A 34 6.81 27.10 -12.20
N ASP A 35 7.15 28.33 -11.88
CA ASP A 35 6.86 29.48 -12.73
C ASP A 35 7.73 29.44 -14.00
N ARG A 36 7.11 29.61 -15.16
CA ARG A 36 7.76 29.69 -16.47
C ARG A 36 7.27 30.92 -17.27
N THR A 37 6.78 31.93 -16.58
CA THR A 37 6.26 33.16 -17.18
C THR A 37 7.34 33.87 -17.97
N THR A 38 7.03 34.24 -19.22
CA THR A 38 7.94 34.95 -20.11
C THR A 38 7.37 36.32 -20.47
N TYR A 39 8.19 37.19 -21.08
CA TYR A 39 7.68 38.44 -21.67
C TYR A 39 6.63 38.22 -22.76
N GLY A 40 6.55 37.02 -23.35
CA GLY A 40 5.52 36.64 -24.31
C GLY A 40 4.20 36.16 -23.68
N SER A 41 4.14 36.01 -22.35
CA SER A 41 2.96 35.47 -21.65
C SER A 41 1.81 36.49 -21.51
N ASN A 42 1.92 37.68 -22.11
CA ASN A 42 0.86 38.69 -22.20
C ASN A 42 0.21 39.05 -20.86
N GLY A 43 1.02 39.13 -19.79
CA GLY A 43 0.56 39.49 -18.44
C GLY A 43 -0.06 38.35 -17.63
N TRP A 44 -0.05 37.10 -18.15
CA TRP A 44 -0.49 35.91 -17.43
C TRP A 44 0.67 35.13 -16.85
N LYS A 45 0.45 34.54 -15.67
CA LYS A 45 1.39 33.59 -15.08
C LYS A 45 1.26 32.24 -15.79
N GLU A 46 2.36 31.74 -16.34
CA GLU A 46 2.43 30.39 -16.88
C GLU A 46 3.17 29.48 -15.90
N VAL A 47 2.62 28.31 -15.62
CA VAL A 47 3.18 27.37 -14.63
C VAL A 47 3.34 25.98 -15.24
N THR A 48 4.32 25.22 -14.73
CA THR A 48 4.53 23.80 -15.04
C THR A 48 4.73 23.01 -13.76
N ALA A 49 4.34 21.74 -13.76
CA ALA A 49 4.54 20.86 -12.62
C ALA A 49 6.03 20.51 -12.44
N GLY A 50 6.52 20.60 -11.21
CA GLY A 50 7.84 20.18 -10.76
C GLY A 50 7.81 18.78 -10.15
N LEU A 51 8.56 18.58 -9.08
CA LEU A 51 8.60 17.29 -8.39
C LEU A 51 7.29 17.02 -7.65
N GLY A 52 6.88 15.75 -7.64
CA GLY A 52 5.72 15.29 -6.88
C GLY A 52 6.13 14.78 -5.51
N SER A 53 5.34 15.09 -4.49
CA SER A 53 5.45 14.58 -3.12
C SER A 53 4.09 14.08 -2.65
N ALA A 54 4.10 13.13 -1.73
CA ALA A 54 2.90 12.65 -1.07
C ALA A 54 3.18 12.33 0.39
N GLU A 55 2.17 12.48 1.22
CA GLU A 55 2.24 12.20 2.65
C GLU A 55 1.05 11.37 3.08
N LEU A 56 1.30 10.45 4.01
CA LEU A 56 0.25 9.73 4.72
C LEU A 56 0.41 10.00 6.20
N THR A 57 -0.64 10.49 6.84
CA THR A 57 -0.69 10.68 8.29
C THR A 57 -1.72 9.72 8.91
N GLY A 58 -1.39 9.22 10.09
CA GLY A 58 -2.28 8.41 10.91
C GLY A 58 -2.25 8.90 12.34
N GLU A 59 -3.42 8.93 12.97
CA GLU A 59 -3.61 9.27 14.37
C GLU A 59 -4.65 8.33 14.99
N GLY A 60 -4.52 8.10 16.30
CA GLY A 60 -5.50 7.33 17.06
C GLY A 60 -5.03 7.00 18.47
N PHE A 61 -5.35 5.81 18.95
CA PHE A 61 -5.11 5.43 20.35
C PHE A 61 -3.85 4.58 20.47
N TRP A 62 -3.00 4.97 21.42
CA TRP A 62 -1.72 4.34 21.63
C TRP A 62 -1.87 2.99 22.35
N GLU A 63 -1.20 1.98 21.81
CA GLU A 63 -1.20 0.61 22.34
C GLU A 63 0.24 0.08 22.33
N ALA A 64 0.64 -0.56 23.43
CA ALA A 64 1.94 -1.20 23.61
C ALA A 64 1.80 -2.48 24.43
N GLY A 65 2.77 -3.40 24.30
CA GLY A 65 2.73 -4.69 24.99
C GLY A 65 3.68 -5.72 24.37
N ALA A 66 3.48 -7.00 24.69
CA ALA A 66 4.34 -8.08 24.18
C ALA A 66 4.08 -8.42 22.69
N ASP A 67 2.93 -8.02 22.14
CA ASP A 67 2.60 -8.22 20.73
C ASP A 67 3.28 -7.15 19.87
N ASN A 68 4.04 -7.57 18.87
CA ASN A 68 4.74 -6.66 17.95
C ASN A 68 3.79 -5.95 16.97
N SER A 69 2.53 -6.38 16.87
CA SER A 69 1.51 -5.73 16.03
C SER A 69 0.92 -4.48 16.67
N TYR A 70 1.11 -4.27 17.98
CA TYR A 70 0.67 -3.04 18.63
C TYR A 70 1.37 -1.82 18.04
N VAL A 71 0.62 -0.72 17.95
CA VAL A 71 1.02 0.47 17.19
C VAL A 71 2.35 1.04 17.64
N ASP A 72 2.67 0.98 18.94
CA ASP A 72 3.94 1.46 19.45
C ASP A 72 5.12 0.65 18.97
N ASN A 73 5.10 -0.67 19.21
CA ASN A 73 6.16 -1.59 18.81
C ASN A 73 6.39 -1.51 17.29
N ALA A 74 5.31 -1.55 16.51
CA ALA A 74 5.36 -1.49 15.07
C ALA A 74 5.89 -0.14 14.55
N SER A 75 5.35 0.97 15.06
CA SER A 75 5.75 2.31 14.62
C SER A 75 7.18 2.64 15.01
N TRP A 76 7.61 2.21 16.19
CA TRP A 76 8.95 2.42 16.68
C TRP A 76 9.98 1.62 15.87
N ALA A 77 9.68 0.35 15.59
CA ALA A 77 10.54 -0.50 14.77
C ALA A 77 10.66 -0.01 13.32
N ALA A 78 9.61 0.63 12.79
CA ALA A 78 9.59 1.18 11.43
C ALA A 78 10.22 2.58 11.32
N LEU A 79 10.50 3.26 12.44
CA LEU A 79 10.98 4.65 12.43
C LEU A 79 12.32 4.78 11.71
N GLY A 80 12.41 5.73 10.77
CA GLY A 80 13.58 5.88 9.89
C GLY A 80 13.66 4.85 8.75
N GLY A 81 12.76 3.87 8.72
CA GLY A 81 12.65 2.86 7.66
C GLY A 81 11.73 3.30 6.52
N THR A 82 11.98 2.74 5.33
CA THR A 82 11.10 2.90 4.16
C THR A 82 10.36 1.62 3.84
N GLY A 83 9.08 1.70 3.46
CA GLY A 83 8.31 0.53 3.06
C GLY A 83 6.98 0.87 2.41
N PRO A 84 6.15 -0.14 2.08
CA PRO A 84 4.81 0.09 1.57
C PRO A 84 3.91 0.70 2.64
N TRP A 85 3.11 1.68 2.23
CA TRP A 85 1.97 2.19 2.98
C TRP A 85 0.75 2.15 2.07
N SER A 86 -0.36 1.60 2.56
CA SER A 86 -1.61 1.47 1.81
C SER A 86 -2.79 1.88 2.66
N ALA A 87 -3.70 2.65 2.10
CA ALA A 87 -4.94 3.03 2.76
C ALA A 87 -6.15 2.98 1.82
N GLY A 88 -7.29 2.56 2.35
CA GLY A 88 -8.55 2.43 1.61
C GLY A 88 -9.69 3.08 2.37
N PRO A 89 -10.61 3.82 1.71
CA PRO A 89 -11.67 4.55 2.40
C PRO A 89 -12.75 3.65 3.01
N VAL A 90 -12.97 2.46 2.43
CA VAL A 90 -13.94 1.47 2.91
C VAL A 90 -13.39 0.08 2.60
N GLY A 91 -13.15 -0.73 3.65
CA GLY A 91 -12.78 -2.13 3.46
C GLY A 91 -11.44 -2.33 2.75
N ALA A 92 -11.13 -3.60 2.46
CA ALA A 92 -9.96 -4.03 1.69
C ALA A 92 -10.27 -5.31 0.91
N SER A 93 -11.52 -5.48 0.46
CA SER A 93 -11.94 -6.57 -0.40
C SER A 93 -11.28 -6.44 -1.77
N VAL A 94 -11.21 -7.53 -2.54
CA VAL A 94 -10.64 -7.47 -3.88
C VAL A 94 -11.46 -6.49 -4.75
N GLY A 95 -10.77 -5.54 -5.39
CA GLY A 95 -11.37 -4.47 -6.19
C GLY A 95 -11.70 -3.19 -5.41
N ASP A 96 -11.65 -3.21 -4.07
CA ASP A 96 -11.86 -1.99 -3.27
C ASP A 96 -10.75 -0.97 -3.55
N LEU A 97 -11.10 0.32 -3.51
CA LEU A 97 -10.18 1.42 -3.79
C LEU A 97 -9.01 1.44 -2.78
N ALA A 98 -7.79 1.53 -3.30
CA ALA A 98 -6.58 1.67 -2.50
C ALA A 98 -5.75 2.86 -2.97
N TYR A 99 -5.19 3.60 -2.02
CA TYR A 99 -4.14 4.58 -2.22
C TYR A 99 -2.89 4.07 -1.53
N PHE A 100 -1.80 3.96 -2.28
CA PHE A 100 -0.58 3.38 -1.73
C PHE A 100 0.67 4.03 -2.31
N LEU A 101 1.75 3.95 -1.54
CA LEU A 101 3.02 4.58 -1.86
C LEU A 101 4.16 3.85 -1.16
N LYS A 102 5.38 4.06 -1.65
CA LYS A 102 6.59 3.76 -0.88
C LYS A 102 6.89 4.97 -0.02
N ALA A 103 6.91 4.84 1.29
CA ALA A 103 7.12 5.97 2.20
C ALA A 103 8.15 5.68 3.29
N LEU A 104 8.87 6.72 3.68
CA LEU A 104 9.75 6.78 4.86
C LEU A 104 8.89 7.13 6.08
N ARG A 105 8.93 6.33 7.13
CA ARG A 105 8.36 6.69 8.44
C ARG A 105 9.27 7.75 9.08
N ALA A 106 8.92 9.01 8.87
CA ALA A 106 9.77 10.14 9.24
C ALA A 106 9.60 10.57 10.69
N ASP A 107 8.38 10.41 11.23
CA ASP A 107 8.07 10.76 12.61
C ASP A 107 7.15 9.73 13.26
N TYR A 108 7.18 9.75 14.59
CA TYR A 108 6.25 9.05 15.45
C TYR A 108 6.22 9.76 16.80
N ASN A 109 5.03 10.15 17.25
CA ASN A 109 4.79 10.87 18.48
C ASN A 109 3.69 10.16 19.27
N PHE A 110 3.82 10.13 20.59
CA PHE A 110 2.84 9.53 21.48
C PHE A 110 2.78 10.29 22.81
N GLY A 111 1.68 10.12 23.54
CA GLY A 111 1.43 10.76 24.82
C GLY A 111 0.46 11.93 24.74
N GLY A 112 -0.12 12.29 25.89
CA GLY A 112 -1.22 13.26 25.98
C GLY A 112 -1.31 13.89 27.37
N GLN A 113 -2.47 14.48 27.68
CA GLN A 113 -2.72 15.11 28.98
C GLN A 113 -3.13 14.07 30.04
N VAL A 114 -2.90 14.40 31.31
CA VAL A 114 -3.34 13.56 32.43
C VAL A 114 -4.87 13.46 32.42
N GLY A 115 -5.39 12.24 32.40
CA GLY A 115 -6.83 11.96 32.41
C GLY A 115 -7.41 11.55 31.05
N ASP A 116 -6.67 11.72 29.96
CA ASP A 116 -7.10 11.34 28.60
C ASP A 116 -6.54 9.99 28.17
N LEU A 117 -7.17 9.37 27.16
CA LEU A 117 -6.57 8.24 26.44
C LEU A 117 -5.32 8.72 25.70
N ALA A 118 -4.21 8.00 25.86
CA ALA A 118 -2.95 8.34 25.21
C ALA A 118 -3.11 8.26 23.68
N PRO A 119 -2.86 9.36 22.94
CA PRO A 119 -2.88 9.32 21.48
C PRO A 119 -1.54 8.87 20.93
N TRP A 120 -1.57 8.36 19.69
CA TRP A 120 -0.41 8.30 18.82
C TRP A 120 -0.64 9.15 17.57
N LYS A 121 0.45 9.66 16.99
CA LYS A 121 0.47 10.35 15.71
C LYS A 121 1.71 9.97 14.95
N GLY A 122 1.59 9.76 13.65
CA GLY A 122 2.77 9.61 12.81
C GLY A 122 2.52 9.90 11.33
N LYS A 123 3.61 10.20 10.65
CA LYS A 123 3.67 10.61 9.25
C LYS A 123 4.63 9.73 8.48
N ALA A 124 4.22 9.37 7.28
CA ALA A 124 5.05 8.71 6.29
C ALA A 124 5.18 9.62 5.05
N SER A 125 6.41 9.95 4.67
CA SER A 125 6.69 10.81 3.51
C SER A 125 7.10 9.99 2.31
N SER A 126 6.55 10.30 1.14
CA SER A 126 6.75 9.51 -0.06
C SER A 126 8.19 9.51 -0.55
N THR A 127 8.64 8.35 -1.02
CA THR A 127 9.85 8.20 -1.83
C THR A 127 9.51 7.89 -3.29
N TRP A 128 8.27 7.43 -3.55
CA TRP A 128 7.68 7.12 -4.86
C TRP A 128 6.35 7.86 -5.05
N PRO A 129 5.83 7.95 -6.28
CA PRO A 129 4.51 8.56 -6.51
C PRO A 129 3.41 7.91 -5.67
N LEU A 130 2.42 8.72 -5.29
CA LEU A 130 1.15 8.20 -4.76
C LEU A 130 0.40 7.49 -5.88
N VAL A 131 0.12 6.21 -5.68
CA VAL A 131 -0.60 5.39 -6.65
C VAL A 131 -2.03 5.21 -6.18
N ARG A 132 -2.97 5.54 -7.07
CA ARG A 132 -4.37 5.16 -6.93
C ARG A 132 -4.57 3.81 -7.63
N GLY A 133 -5.11 2.85 -6.92
CA GLY A 133 -5.32 1.50 -7.43
C GLY A 133 -6.42 0.78 -6.66
N GLN A 134 -6.29 -0.54 -6.56
CA GLN A 134 -7.27 -1.40 -5.91
C GLN A 134 -6.58 -2.47 -5.06
N PHE A 135 -7.26 -2.98 -4.04
CA PHE A 135 -6.81 -4.16 -3.31
C PHE A 135 -6.94 -5.40 -4.19
N GLY A 136 -5.86 -6.16 -4.30
CA GLY A 136 -5.78 -7.43 -5.03
C GLY A 136 -5.89 -8.67 -4.14
N HIS A 137 -5.64 -8.52 -2.83
CA HIS A 137 -5.84 -9.58 -1.84
C HIS A 137 -6.20 -8.97 -0.46
N PRO A 138 -7.27 -9.43 0.20
CA PRO A 138 -7.71 -8.90 1.49
C PRO A 138 -6.93 -9.49 2.68
N PRO A 139 -6.74 -8.74 3.78
CA PRO A 139 -6.09 -9.21 5.00
C PRO A 139 -6.96 -10.14 5.87
N GLY A 140 -8.16 -10.54 5.44
CA GLY A 140 -9.19 -11.06 6.36
C GLY A 140 -8.96 -12.48 6.90
N THR A 141 -8.52 -13.42 6.06
CA THR A 141 -8.34 -14.83 6.45
C THR A 141 -6.94 -15.28 6.10
N ALA A 142 -6.23 -15.83 7.10
CA ALA A 142 -4.89 -16.35 6.88
C ALA A 142 -4.92 -17.50 5.87
N ARG A 143 -3.94 -17.48 4.95
CA ARG A 143 -3.76 -18.52 3.95
C ARG A 143 -2.81 -19.58 4.47
N THR A 144 -3.20 -20.84 4.33
CA THR A 144 -2.42 -22.02 4.73
C THR A 144 -2.02 -22.87 3.52
N SER A 145 -2.44 -22.48 2.32
CA SER A 145 -2.16 -23.16 1.07
C SER A 145 -1.94 -22.17 -0.08
N SER A 146 -1.20 -22.63 -1.09
CA SER A 146 -0.97 -21.89 -2.33
C SER A 146 -2.28 -21.64 -3.09
N GLY A 147 -2.34 -20.55 -3.85
CA GLY A 147 -3.55 -20.16 -4.55
C GLY A 147 -3.38 -18.97 -5.48
N THR A 148 -4.50 -18.59 -6.10
CA THR A 148 -4.62 -17.40 -6.95
C THR A 148 -5.78 -16.55 -6.46
N GLY A 149 -5.64 -15.23 -6.61
CA GLY A 149 -6.68 -14.27 -6.32
C GLY A 149 -7.62 -14.07 -7.51
N THR A 150 -8.67 -13.30 -7.28
CA THR A 150 -9.62 -12.90 -8.31
C THR A 150 -8.99 -11.84 -9.22
N GLY A 151 -9.30 -11.93 -10.52
CA GLY A 151 -8.92 -10.93 -11.51
C GLY A 151 -9.55 -9.57 -11.24
N VAL A 152 -8.78 -8.52 -11.45
CA VAL A 152 -9.21 -7.13 -11.34
C VAL A 152 -8.85 -6.39 -12.61
N GLN A 153 -9.81 -5.64 -13.17
CA GLN A 153 -9.57 -4.84 -14.36
C GLN A 153 -9.00 -3.47 -13.96
N LEU A 154 -7.70 -3.28 -14.19
CA LEU A 154 -7.01 -2.00 -13.97
C LEU A 154 -6.82 -1.22 -15.27
N GLY A 155 -6.94 -1.90 -16.41
CA GLY A 155 -6.56 -1.39 -17.72
C GLY A 155 -5.11 -1.71 -18.08
N ALA A 156 -4.76 -1.47 -19.33
CA ALA A 156 -3.41 -1.65 -19.86
C ALA A 156 -2.44 -0.59 -19.31
N VAL A 157 -1.17 -0.95 -19.19
CA VAL A 157 -0.10 -0.03 -18.79
C VAL A 157 0.50 0.60 -20.04
N ALA A 158 0.26 1.88 -20.26
CA ALA A 158 0.87 2.61 -21.37
C ALA A 158 2.40 2.73 -21.22
N SER A 159 3.11 2.87 -22.35
CA SER A 159 4.56 3.08 -22.34
C SER A 159 4.93 4.32 -21.51
N GLY A 160 5.97 4.20 -20.67
CA GLY A 160 6.38 5.25 -19.74
C GLY A 160 5.56 5.32 -18.45
N ARG A 161 4.47 4.53 -18.34
CA ARG A 161 3.75 4.28 -17.08
C ARG A 161 4.20 2.96 -16.48
N ARG A 162 3.90 2.77 -15.20
CA ARG A 162 4.30 1.57 -14.45
C ARG A 162 3.12 1.03 -13.67
N LEU A 163 3.02 -0.29 -13.66
CA LEU A 163 2.29 -1.07 -12.66
C LEU A 163 3.10 -1.05 -11.35
N TYR A 164 2.44 -0.69 -10.25
CA TYR A 164 2.99 -0.76 -8.89
C TYR A 164 2.18 -1.76 -8.07
N ALA A 165 2.85 -2.44 -7.14
CA ALA A 165 2.19 -3.36 -6.21
C ALA A 165 2.87 -3.32 -4.82
N ALA A 166 2.06 -3.24 -3.78
CA ALA A 166 2.46 -3.25 -2.38
C ALA A 166 1.97 -4.53 -1.71
N LEU A 167 2.87 -5.27 -1.09
CA LEU A 167 2.61 -6.45 -0.26
C LEU A 167 2.82 -6.09 1.22
N HIS A 168 1.81 -6.41 2.04
CA HIS A 168 1.85 -6.30 3.49
C HIS A 168 1.67 -7.69 4.08
N VAL A 169 2.70 -8.27 4.68
CA VAL A 169 2.63 -9.54 5.42
C VAL A 169 2.39 -9.22 6.88
N LEU A 170 1.14 -9.41 7.32
CA LEU A 170 0.60 -9.01 8.62
C LEU A 170 0.75 -10.09 9.69
N GLY A 171 1.00 -11.34 9.27
CA GLY A 171 1.21 -12.46 10.17
C GLY A 171 1.90 -13.60 9.44
N ALA A 172 2.79 -14.30 10.13
CA ALA A 172 3.49 -15.47 9.64
C ALA A 172 3.68 -16.46 10.79
N SER A 173 3.27 -17.72 10.61
CA SER A 173 3.47 -18.79 11.60
C SER A 173 3.65 -20.15 10.93
N GLY A 174 4.10 -21.13 11.72
CA GLY A 174 4.51 -22.46 11.26
C GLY A 174 6.02 -22.69 11.40
N THR A 175 6.49 -23.88 11.02
CA THR A 175 7.92 -24.20 11.01
C THR A 175 8.49 -23.89 9.62
N THR A 176 9.50 -23.01 9.57
CA THR A 176 10.12 -22.51 8.33
C THR A 176 9.09 -22.07 7.28
N PRO A 177 8.11 -21.21 7.63
CA PRO A 177 7.06 -20.84 6.70
C PRO A 177 7.64 -19.95 5.60
N THR A 178 7.20 -20.16 4.37
CA THR A 178 7.61 -19.33 3.22
C THR A 178 6.39 -18.87 2.45
N LEU A 179 6.40 -17.61 2.02
CA LEU A 179 5.38 -17.00 1.18
C LEU A 179 6.07 -16.35 -0.02
N ASN A 180 5.76 -16.86 -1.22
CA ASN A 180 6.16 -16.24 -2.47
C ASN A 180 4.91 -15.62 -3.09
N VAL A 181 4.95 -14.32 -3.39
CA VAL A 181 3.83 -13.59 -4.00
C VAL A 181 4.27 -13.03 -5.33
N VAL A 182 3.40 -13.15 -6.33
CA VAL A 182 3.58 -12.54 -7.65
C VAL A 182 2.32 -11.78 -8.06
N VAL A 183 2.49 -10.78 -8.92
CA VAL A 183 1.38 -10.15 -9.65
C VAL A 183 1.42 -10.67 -11.08
N GLU A 184 0.32 -11.28 -11.50
CA GLU A 184 0.12 -11.76 -12.86
C GLU A 184 -0.82 -10.80 -13.61
N SER A 185 -0.61 -10.65 -14.92
CA SER A 185 -1.54 -10.00 -15.83
C SER A 185 -2.06 -10.97 -16.89
N ASP A 186 -3.20 -10.66 -17.49
CA ASP A 186 -3.78 -11.36 -18.64
C ASP A 186 -4.74 -10.40 -19.41
N ASN A 187 -5.07 -10.76 -20.65
CA ASN A 187 -6.06 -10.05 -21.47
C ASN A 187 -7.52 -10.49 -21.19
N SER A 188 -7.71 -11.43 -20.27
CA SER A 188 -9.01 -11.96 -19.86
C SER A 188 -9.11 -12.18 -18.35
N ASN A 189 -10.28 -11.92 -17.77
CA ASN A 189 -10.57 -12.19 -16.36
C ASN A 189 -10.42 -13.68 -15.96
N SER A 190 -10.45 -14.61 -16.93
CA SER A 190 -10.24 -16.04 -16.65
C SER A 190 -8.78 -16.44 -16.56
N PHE A 191 -7.83 -15.56 -16.89
CA PHE A 191 -6.38 -15.81 -16.90
C PHE A 191 -5.98 -17.11 -17.65
N PRO A 192 -6.35 -17.28 -18.93
CA PRO A 192 -5.96 -18.44 -19.72
C PRO A 192 -4.46 -18.47 -20.07
N SER A 193 -3.75 -17.35 -20.03
CA SER A 193 -2.34 -17.22 -20.39
C SER A 193 -1.64 -16.18 -19.51
N PRO A 194 -1.58 -16.42 -18.19
CA PRO A 194 -1.10 -15.43 -17.24
C PRO A 194 0.39 -15.15 -17.43
N VAL A 195 0.76 -13.87 -17.41
CA VAL A 195 2.15 -13.40 -17.46
C VAL A 195 2.52 -12.81 -16.10
N THR A 196 3.64 -13.25 -15.52
CA THR A 196 4.14 -12.66 -14.27
C THR A 196 4.78 -11.30 -14.56
N GLN A 197 4.27 -10.25 -13.91
CA GLN A 197 4.74 -8.87 -14.08
C GLN A 197 5.66 -8.44 -12.93
N LEU A 198 5.36 -8.88 -11.70
CA LEU A 198 6.14 -8.56 -10.50
C LEU A 198 6.29 -9.79 -9.62
N THR A 199 7.47 -9.96 -9.05
CA THR A 199 7.79 -11.03 -8.08
C THR A 199 8.35 -10.40 -6.82
N PHE A 200 7.63 -10.55 -5.71
CA PHE A 200 8.09 -10.11 -4.40
C PHE A 200 9.20 -11.03 -3.89
N THR A 201 10.07 -10.47 -3.06
CA THR A 201 11.03 -11.23 -2.27
C THR A 201 10.28 -12.21 -1.37
N GLN A 202 10.77 -13.45 -1.27
CA GLN A 202 10.15 -14.47 -0.42
C GLN A 202 10.09 -13.99 1.03
N ALA A 203 8.89 -13.98 1.61
CA ALA A 203 8.69 -13.64 3.01
C ALA A 203 8.71 -14.91 3.87
N ASN A 204 9.34 -14.81 5.04
CA ASN A 204 9.36 -15.85 6.09
C ASN A 204 8.91 -15.31 7.45
N ALA A 205 8.58 -14.02 7.53
CA ALA A 205 8.14 -13.31 8.71
C ALA A 205 7.21 -12.15 8.31
N ILE A 206 6.68 -11.45 9.32
CA ILE A 206 5.96 -10.18 9.17
C ILE A 206 6.87 -9.15 8.47
N GLY A 207 6.31 -8.36 7.58
CA GLY A 207 7.05 -7.36 6.81
C GLY A 207 6.25 -6.81 5.64
N GLY A 208 6.92 -6.08 4.75
CA GLY A 208 6.26 -5.56 3.55
C GLY A 208 7.25 -5.11 2.51
N GLU A 209 6.83 -5.17 1.25
CA GLU A 209 7.63 -4.77 0.10
C GLU A 209 6.71 -4.07 -0.91
N ILE A 210 7.29 -3.11 -1.66
CA ILE A 210 6.60 -2.47 -2.78
C ILE A 210 7.50 -2.50 -4.01
N LEU A 211 6.92 -2.91 -5.13
CA LEU A 211 7.60 -3.07 -6.40
C LEU A 211 6.90 -2.27 -7.50
N ARG A 212 7.62 -2.06 -8.60
CA ARG A 212 7.09 -1.45 -9.82
C ARG A 212 7.77 -2.04 -11.04
N THR A 213 7.05 -2.06 -12.15
CA THR A 213 7.58 -2.44 -13.47
C THR A 213 8.57 -1.38 -14.00
N ASP A 214 9.32 -1.72 -15.04
CA ASP A 214 10.38 -0.86 -15.58
C ASP A 214 9.86 0.36 -16.36
N GLY A 215 8.64 0.29 -16.89
CA GLY A 215 8.01 1.32 -17.73
C GLY A 215 7.67 0.83 -19.15
N THR A 216 7.98 -0.43 -19.46
CA THR A 216 7.56 -1.11 -20.68
C THR A 216 6.04 -1.26 -20.69
N ALA A 217 5.43 -1.08 -21.86
CA ALA A 217 3.98 -1.19 -21.98
C ALA A 217 3.50 -2.62 -21.71
N ILE A 218 2.39 -2.75 -21.00
CA ILE A 218 1.69 -4.02 -20.75
C ILE A 218 0.31 -3.89 -21.41
N THR A 219 0.02 -4.76 -22.38
CA THR A 219 -1.25 -4.73 -23.12
C THR A 219 -2.40 -5.40 -22.38
N ASP A 220 -2.08 -6.27 -21.43
CA ASP A 220 -3.04 -6.95 -20.56
C ASP A 220 -3.77 -5.94 -19.66
N ASP A 221 -5.07 -6.12 -19.48
CA ASP A 221 -5.93 -5.22 -18.71
C ASP A 221 -6.42 -5.84 -17.39
N TRP A 222 -6.34 -7.17 -17.24
CA TRP A 222 -6.66 -7.89 -16.01
C TRP A 222 -5.41 -8.23 -15.22
N HIS A 223 -5.47 -8.00 -13.92
CA HIS A 223 -4.37 -8.24 -12.98
C HIS A 223 -4.85 -9.05 -11.78
N ARG A 224 -4.03 -9.97 -11.27
CA ARG A 224 -4.33 -10.74 -10.06
C ARG A 224 -3.08 -11.02 -9.24
N VAL A 225 -3.29 -11.34 -7.98
CA VAL A 225 -2.24 -11.86 -7.09
C VAL A 225 -2.19 -13.38 -7.17
N LYS A 226 -1.01 -13.97 -7.16
CA LYS A 226 -0.81 -15.41 -6.95
C LYS A 226 0.20 -15.62 -5.83
N TRP A 227 -0.05 -16.62 -4.99
CA TRP A 227 0.82 -16.93 -3.86
C TRP A 227 1.14 -18.41 -3.79
N THR A 228 2.37 -18.70 -3.38
CA THR A 228 2.83 -20.05 -3.07
C THR A 228 3.30 -20.09 -1.63
N ILE A 229 2.72 -21.01 -0.84
CA ILE A 229 3.01 -21.18 0.58
C ILE A 229 3.75 -22.51 0.79
N GLY A 230 4.82 -22.49 1.58
CA GLY A 230 5.59 -23.67 1.97
C GLY A 230 5.93 -23.69 3.46
N GLY A 231 6.45 -24.82 3.94
CA GLY A 231 6.79 -25.07 5.35
C GLY A 231 5.88 -26.10 6.01
N THR A 232 6.04 -26.32 7.31
CA THR A 232 5.17 -27.21 8.11
C THR A 232 4.13 -26.38 8.86
N THR A 233 2.85 -26.71 8.66
CA THR A 233 1.70 -25.95 9.18
C THR A 233 1.81 -24.43 8.94
N PRO A 234 2.15 -23.97 7.72
CA PRO A 234 2.36 -22.56 7.47
C PRO A 234 1.03 -21.80 7.48
N SER A 235 1.05 -20.58 8.00
CA SER A 235 -0.09 -19.66 7.97
C SER A 235 0.38 -18.24 7.77
N PHE A 236 -0.19 -17.56 6.78
CA PHE A 236 0.15 -16.18 6.44
C PHE A 236 -1.09 -15.29 6.36
N LEU A 237 -1.09 -14.19 7.10
CA LEU A 237 -2.05 -13.11 6.94
C LEU A 237 -1.38 -12.03 6.09
N PHE A 238 -1.96 -11.63 4.96
CA PHE A 238 -1.35 -10.62 4.10
C PHE A 238 -2.38 -9.87 3.26
N ALA A 239 -2.05 -8.63 2.91
CA ALA A 239 -2.80 -7.80 1.98
C ALA A 239 -1.92 -7.40 0.79
N VAL A 240 -2.54 -7.23 -0.37
CA VAL A 240 -1.87 -6.71 -1.56
C VAL A 240 -2.72 -5.61 -2.16
N ALA A 241 -2.09 -4.48 -2.50
CA ALA A 241 -2.67 -3.43 -3.33
C ALA A 241 -1.86 -3.29 -4.61
N PHE A 242 -2.51 -3.01 -5.72
CA PHE A 242 -1.85 -2.73 -6.99
C PHE A 242 -2.56 -1.63 -7.77
N GLY A 243 -1.86 -1.00 -8.69
CA GLY A 243 -2.39 0.13 -9.44
C GLY A 243 -1.41 0.64 -10.49
N ILE A 244 -1.92 1.43 -11.41
CA ILE A 244 -1.16 2.00 -12.52
C ILE A 244 -0.96 3.49 -12.24
N GLN A 245 0.25 3.98 -12.47
CA GLN A 245 0.53 5.41 -12.35
C GLN A 245 -0.31 6.22 -13.35
N ALA A 246 -1.06 7.19 -12.82
CA ALA A 246 -1.82 8.18 -13.58
C ALA A 246 -0.91 9.13 -14.36
#